data_AF-A0A0N8W917-F1
#
_entry.id   AF-A0A0N8W917-F1
#
_cell.length_a   1.000
_cell.length_b   1.000
_cell.length_c   1.000
_cell.angle_alpha   90.00
_cell.angle_beta   90.00
_cell.angle_gamma   90.00
#
_symmetry.space_group_name_H-M   'P 1'
#
loop_
_entity.id
_entity.type
_entity.pdbx_description
1 polymer ?
#
loop_
_entity_poly.entity_id
_entity_poly.type
_entity_poly.pdbx_seq_one_letter_code
_entity_poly.pdbx_strand_id
1 'polypeptide(L)'
;MIQKFKKTPFWALVSGLAGIVVFLVALLVLRFIAGHTASPFLDGFVSLLFASTPVIIIFSVLFMVADVFSSFPLPANLPYPVFNAVASVLLVTFLLSMLQYFNEYFALGF
;
A
#
# COMPACT_ATOMS: atom_id res chain seq x y z
N MET A 1 13.36 -21.06 -20.66
CA MET A 1 12.03 -20.82 -20.05
C MET A 1 12.21 -20.75 -18.55
N ILE A 2 12.09 -19.57 -17.95
CA ILE A 2 12.06 -19.44 -16.49
C ILE A 2 10.68 -19.92 -16.05
N GLN A 3 10.61 -21.07 -15.38
CA GLN A 3 9.39 -21.49 -14.73
C GLN A 3 9.06 -20.47 -13.64
N LYS A 4 8.09 -19.58 -13.91
CA LYS A 4 7.44 -18.83 -12.83
C LYS A 4 6.80 -19.87 -11.92
N PHE A 5 7.34 -20.06 -10.72
CA PHE A 5 6.65 -20.77 -9.65
C PHE A 5 5.23 -20.19 -9.57
N LYS A 6 4.22 -20.97 -9.95
CA LYS A 6 2.82 -20.55 -9.86
C LYS A 6 2.52 -20.36 -8.38
N LYS A 7 2.51 -19.11 -7.93
CA LYS A 7 1.93 -18.77 -6.62
C LYS A 7 0.50 -19.30 -6.64
N THR A 8 0.15 -20.13 -5.68
CA THR A 8 -1.24 -20.58 -5.56
C THR A 8 -2.12 -19.37 -5.24
N PRO A 9 -3.38 -19.33 -5.68
CA PRO A 9 -4.31 -18.26 -5.33
C PRO A 9 -4.37 -18.03 -3.82
N PHE A 10 -4.30 -19.12 -3.05
CA PHE A 10 -4.23 -19.09 -1.59
C PHE A 10 -3.00 -18.32 -1.08
N TRP A 11 -1.82 -18.57 -1.65
CA TRP A 11 -0.59 -17.90 -1.23
C TRP A 11 -0.62 -16.40 -1.57
N ALA A 12 -1.19 -16.02 -2.71
CA ALA A 12 -1.41 -14.60 -3.06
C ALA A 12 -2.27 -13.89 -2.00
N LEU A 13 -3.35 -14.54 -1.57
CA LEU A 13 -4.26 -14.05 -0.55
C LEU A 13 -3.56 -13.88 0.81
N VAL A 14 -2.78 -14.89 1.23
CA VAL A 14 -2.00 -14.84 2.47
C VAL A 14 -0.95 -13.74 2.42
N SER A 15 -0.23 -13.58 1.30
CA SER A 15 0.79 -12.53 1.18
C SER A 15 0.20 -11.12 1.21
N GLY A 16 -0.97 -10.91 0.59
CA GLY A 16 -1.67 -9.63 0.63
C GLY A 16 -2.18 -9.28 2.03
N LEU A 17 -2.82 -10.23 2.70
CA LEU A 17 -3.26 -10.07 4.10
C LEU A 17 -2.08 -9.79 5.03
N ALA A 18 -0.97 -10.53 4.87
CA ALA A 18 0.25 -10.30 5.66
C ALA A 18 0.79 -8.87 5.45
N GLY A 19 0.80 -8.37 4.20
CA GLY A 19 1.21 -7.00 3.90
C GLY A 19 0.35 -5.95 4.62
N ILE A 20 -0.97 -6.12 4.62
CA ILE A 20 -1.91 -5.24 5.32
C ILE A 20 -1.65 -5.26 6.84
N VAL A 21 -1.50 -6.45 7.43
CA VAL A 21 -1.22 -6.59 8.86
C VAL A 21 0.11 -5.94 9.23
N VAL A 22 1.16 -6.19 8.45
CA VAL A 22 2.48 -5.57 8.66
C VAL A 22 2.39 -4.06 8.60
N PHE A 23 1.67 -3.50 7.63
CA PHE A 23 1.44 -2.07 7.53
C PHE A 23 0.73 -1.51 8.77
N LEU A 24 -0.35 -2.15 9.22
CA LEU A 24 -1.10 -1.70 10.41
C LEU A 24 -0.25 -1.75 11.68
N VAL A 25 0.52 -2.82 11.87
CA VAL A 25 1.44 -2.94 13.01
C VAL A 25 2.51 -1.84 12.94
N ALA A 26 3.12 -1.61 11.77
CA ALA A 26 4.08 -0.54 11.58
C ALA A 26 3.47 0.84 11.89
N LEU A 27 2.22 1.08 11.47
CA LEU A 27 1.50 2.33 11.74
C LEU A 27 1.29 2.57 13.24
N LEU A 28 0.92 1.52 13.99
CA LEU A 28 0.76 1.60 15.44
C LEU A 28 2.10 1.85 16.14
N VAL A 29 3.16 1.16 15.73
CA VAL A 29 4.52 1.38 16.25
C VAL A 29 4.97 2.81 15.98
N LEU A 30 4.74 3.32 14.78
CA LEU A 30 5.12 4.68 14.42
C LEU A 30 4.33 5.71 15.22
N ARG A 31 3.03 5.47 15.47
CA ARG A 31 2.21 6.30 16.36
C ARG A 31 2.75 6.34 17.78
N PHE A 32 3.15 5.19 18.29
CA PHE A 32 3.74 5.10 19.62
C PHE A 32 5.04 5.91 19.70
N ILE A 33 5.92 5.77 18.71
CA ILE A 33 7.18 6.54 18.63
C ILE A 33 6.90 8.04 18.56
N ALA A 34 5.91 8.47 17.76
CA ALA A 34 5.53 9.87 17.61
C ALA A 34 5.18 10.52 18.95
N GLY A 35 4.35 9.83 19.74
CA GLY A 35 3.95 10.28 21.07
C GLY A 35 5.10 10.43 22.08
N HIS A 36 6.28 9.89 21.80
CA HIS A 36 7.45 9.96 22.68
C HIS A 36 8.60 10.80 22.12
N THR A 37 8.53 11.24 20.85
CA THR A 37 9.68 11.87 20.16
C THR A 37 9.56 13.40 20.05
N ALA A 38 8.41 14.00 20.41
CA ALA A 38 8.16 15.45 20.37
C ALA A 38 8.62 16.13 19.05
N SER A 39 8.54 15.40 17.93
CA SER A 39 8.98 15.86 16.62
C SER A 39 7.76 16.25 15.78
N PRO A 40 7.61 17.53 15.39
CA PRO A 40 6.51 17.97 14.52
C PRO A 40 6.47 17.25 13.17
N PHE A 41 7.64 16.85 12.65
CA PHE A 41 7.75 16.03 11.46
C PHE A 41 7.11 14.66 11.68
N LEU A 42 7.52 13.95 12.72
CA LEU A 42 7.05 12.58 12.94
C LEU A 42 5.54 12.56 13.22
N ASP A 43 5.03 13.50 14.00
CA ASP A 43 3.59 13.63 14.27
C ASP A 43 2.78 13.94 13.00
N GLY A 44 3.26 14.87 12.17
CA GLY A 44 2.60 15.21 10.90
C GLY A 44 2.60 14.03 9.92
N PHE A 45 3.73 13.34 9.79
CA PHE A 45 3.87 12.16 8.95
C PHE A 45 2.94 11.02 9.38
N VAL A 46 2.89 10.74 10.69
CA VAL A 46 1.97 9.74 11.24
C VAL A 46 0.51 10.14 11.02
N SER A 47 0.16 11.42 11.22
CA SER A 47 -1.18 11.93 10.95
C SER A 47 -1.61 11.69 9.50
N LEU A 48 -0.72 11.95 8.54
CA LEU A 48 -0.95 11.67 7.11
C LEU A 48 -1.19 10.18 6.87
N LEU A 49 -0.37 9.30 7.46
CA LEU A 49 -0.54 7.85 7.30
C LEU A 49 -1.87 7.35 7.89
N PHE A 50 -2.29 7.88 9.04
CA PHE A 50 -3.60 7.56 9.63
C PHE A 50 -4.74 8.05 8.74
N ALA A 51 -4.68 9.29 8.24
CA ALA A 51 -5.67 9.82 7.31
C ALA A 51 -5.74 9.03 5.99
N SER A 52 -4.59 8.54 5.53
CA SER A 52 -4.47 7.75 4.30
C SER A 52 -4.76 6.26 4.49
N THR A 53 -4.94 5.79 5.73
CA THR A 53 -5.13 4.36 6.05
C THR A 53 -6.26 3.72 5.24
N PRO A 54 -7.44 4.36 5.04
CA PRO A 54 -8.49 3.80 4.19
C PRO A 54 -8.00 3.56 2.74
N VAL A 55 -7.31 4.53 2.14
CA VAL A 55 -6.78 4.42 0.78
C VAL A 55 -5.73 3.31 0.69
N ILE A 56 -4.85 3.22 1.69
CA ILE A 56 -3.81 2.19 1.77
C ILE A 56 -4.40 0.79 1.83
N ILE A 57 -5.42 0.60 2.68
CA ILE A 57 -6.13 -0.68 2.77
C ILE A 57 -6.80 -1.01 1.43
N ILE A 58 -7.48 -0.04 0.80
CA ILE A 58 -8.18 -0.26 -0.47
C ILE A 58 -7.19 -0.69 -1.56
N PHE A 59 -6.12 0.05 -1.82
CA PHE A 59 -5.19 -0.34 -2.90
C PHE A 59 -4.47 -1.65 -2.57
N SER A 60 -4.19 -1.95 -1.29
CA SER A 60 -3.57 -3.21 -0.89
C SER A 60 -4.50 -4.39 -1.15
N VAL A 61 -5.79 -4.25 -0.86
CA VAL A 61 -6.80 -5.27 -1.19
C VAL A 61 -6.94 -5.43 -2.71
N LEU A 62 -6.95 -4.33 -3.47
CA LEU A 62 -7.03 -4.41 -4.93
C LEU A 62 -5.79 -5.10 -5.53
N PHE A 63 -4.58 -4.82 -5.03
CA PHE A 63 -3.38 -5.55 -5.42
C PHE A 63 -3.45 -7.02 -5.04
N MET A 64 -3.94 -7.36 -3.85
CA MET A 64 -4.16 -8.75 -3.44
C MET A 64 -5.12 -9.48 -4.38
N VAL A 65 -6.24 -8.84 -4.74
CA VAL A 65 -7.22 -9.38 -5.69
C VAL A 65 -6.59 -9.56 -7.06
N ALA A 66 -5.81 -8.58 -7.54
CA ALA A 66 -5.06 -8.69 -8.78
C ALA A 66 -4.12 -9.91 -8.76
N ASP A 67 -3.33 -10.05 -7.71
CA ASP A 67 -2.39 -11.17 -7.55
C ASP A 67 -3.12 -12.53 -7.54
N VAL A 68 -4.29 -12.62 -6.91
CA VAL A 68 -5.15 -13.81 -6.97
C VAL A 68 -5.56 -14.10 -8.41
N PHE A 69 -6.07 -13.12 -9.16
CA PHE A 69 -6.45 -13.30 -10.57
C PHE A 69 -5.26 -13.69 -11.48
N SER A 70 -4.06 -13.18 -11.17
CA SER A 70 -2.84 -13.49 -11.92
C SER A 70 -2.42 -14.96 -11.86
N SER A 71 -2.89 -15.70 -10.85
CA SER A 71 -2.57 -17.12 -10.64
C SER A 71 -3.38 -18.06 -11.56
N PHE A 72 -4.46 -17.58 -12.15
CA PHE A 72 -5.32 -18.35 -13.04
C PHE A 72 -4.86 -18.30 -14.51
N PRO A 73 -5.13 -19.33 -15.32
CA PRO A 73 -4.94 -19.26 -16.77
C PRO A 73 -5.98 -18.32 -17.40
N LEU A 74 -5.70 -17.88 -18.64
CA LEU A 74 -6.70 -17.20 -19.45
C LEU A 74 -7.90 -18.13 -19.71
N PRO A 75 -9.15 -17.61 -19.71
CA PRO A 75 -9.54 -16.20 -19.62
C PRO A 75 -9.79 -15.68 -18.20
N ALA A 76 -9.68 -16.51 -17.16
CA ALA A 76 -9.98 -16.10 -15.78
C ALA A 76 -9.03 -15.02 -15.22
N ASN A 77 -7.85 -14.84 -15.84
CA ASN A 77 -6.89 -13.76 -15.55
C ASN A 77 -7.28 -12.38 -16.15
N LEU A 78 -8.34 -12.28 -16.97
CA LEU A 78 -8.71 -11.00 -17.61
C LEU A 78 -8.95 -9.82 -16.64
N PRO A 79 -9.45 -10.01 -15.41
CA PRO A 79 -9.61 -8.90 -14.46
C PRO A 79 -8.30 -8.36 -13.87
N TYR A 80 -7.21 -9.14 -13.89
CA TYR A 80 -5.93 -8.77 -13.25
C TYR A 80 -5.40 -7.39 -13.66
N PRO A 81 -5.30 -7.05 -14.97
CA PRO A 81 -4.78 -5.75 -15.39
C PRO A 81 -5.63 -4.59 -14.89
N VAL A 82 -6.95 -4.76 -14.80
CA VAL A 82 -7.88 -3.72 -14.34
C VAL A 82 -7.69 -3.45 -12.85
N PHE A 83 -7.69 -4.50 -12.02
CA PHE A 83 -7.45 -4.36 -10.57
C PHE A 83 -6.08 -3.75 -10.29
N ASN A 84 -5.04 -4.17 -11.02
CA ASN A 84 -3.69 -3.63 -10.86
C ASN A 84 -3.61 -2.15 -11.24
N ALA A 85 -4.23 -1.74 -12.35
CA ALA A 85 -4.24 -0.34 -12.78
C ALA A 85 -4.94 0.56 -11.75
N VAL A 86 -6.12 0.18 -11.26
CA VAL A 86 -6.86 0.96 -10.25
C VAL A 86 -6.07 1.05 -8.95
N ALA A 87 -5.50 -0.07 -8.47
CA ALA A 87 -4.65 -0.08 -7.29
C ALA A 87 -3.41 0.84 -7.46
N SER A 88 -2.78 0.80 -8.63
CA SER A 88 -1.62 1.63 -8.95
C SER A 88 -1.95 3.12 -8.96
N VAL A 89 -3.12 3.52 -9.48
CA VAL A 89 -3.55 4.92 -9.42
C VAL A 89 -3.71 5.39 -7.98
N LEU A 90 -4.36 4.58 -7.13
CA LEU A 90 -4.52 4.92 -5.71
C LEU A 90 -3.18 4.98 -4.95
N LEU A 91 -2.25 4.07 -5.27
CA LEU A 91 -0.88 4.11 -4.76
C LEU A 91 -0.19 5.42 -5.15
N VAL A 92 -0.26 5.80 -6.43
CA VAL A 92 0.34 7.05 -6.92
C VAL A 92 -0.28 8.26 -6.21
N THR A 93 -1.61 8.30 -6.05
CA THR A 93 -2.28 9.37 -5.29
C THR A 93 -1.78 9.47 -3.85
N PHE A 94 -1.58 8.34 -3.19
CA PHE A 94 -0.98 8.30 -1.86
C PHE A 94 0.47 8.82 -1.86
N LEU A 95 1.29 8.40 -2.82
CA LEU A 95 2.67 8.88 -2.97
C LEU A 95 2.74 10.39 -3.24
N LEU A 96 1.81 10.94 -4.02
CA LEU A 96 1.69 12.39 -4.23
C LEU A 96 1.33 13.11 -2.94
N SER A 97 0.44 12.55 -2.13
CA SER A 97 0.11 13.10 -0.81
C SER A 97 1.33 13.11 0.12
N MET A 98 2.14 12.04 0.08
CA MET A 98 3.41 11.98 0.81
C MET A 98 4.39 13.05 0.32
N LEU A 99 4.56 13.17 -1.00
CA LEU A 99 5.46 14.15 -1.60
C LEU A 99 5.07 15.58 -1.24
N GLN A 100 3.76 15.87 -1.27
CA GLN A 100 3.23 17.16 -0.86
C GLN A 100 3.54 17.45 0.61
N TYR A 101 3.38 16.48 1.50
CA TYR A 101 3.79 16.63 2.90
C TYR A 101 5.28 16.94 3.07
N PHE A 102 6.15 16.24 2.34
CA PHE A 102 7.59 16.53 2.35
C PHE A 102 7.88 17.94 1.82
N ASN A 103 7.21 18.35 0.75
CA ASN A 103 7.35 19.68 0.18
C ASN A 103 6.94 20.76 1.17
N GLU A 104 5.81 20.59 1.86
CA GLU A 104 5.30 21.54 2.86
C GLU A 104 6.21 21.62 4.09
N TYR A 105 6.76 20.49 4.55
CA TYR A 105 7.63 20.47 5.73
C TYR A 105 9.05 21.00 5.44
N PHE A 106 9.64 20.62 4.31
CA PHE A 106 11.01 20.99 3.95
C PHE A 106 11.12 22.21 3.02
N ALA A 107 9.99 22.78 2.60
CA ALA A 107 9.91 23.88 1.65
C ALA A 107 10.70 23.62 0.35
N LEU A 108 10.48 22.45 -0.27
CA LEU A 108 11.28 21.98 -1.41
C LEU A 108 11.03 22.77 -2.70
N GLY A 109 9.88 23.44 -2.82
CA GLY A 109 9.63 24.46 -3.84
C GLY A 109 9.33 23.94 -5.25
N PHE A 110 8.92 22.67 -5.37
CA PHE A 110 8.43 22.07 -6.61
C PHE A 110 6.98 21.61 -6.49
#